data_AF-A0A8J4FR11-F1
#
_entry.id   AF-A0A8J4FR11-F1
#
_cell.length_a   1.000
_cell.length_b   1.000
_cell.length_c   1.000
_cell.angle_alpha   90.00
_cell.angle_beta   90.00
_cell.angle_gamma   90.00
#
_symmetry.space_group_name_H-M   'P 1'
#
loop_
_entity.id
_entity.type
_entity.pdbx_description
1 polymer ?
#
loop_
_entity_poly.entity_id
_entity_poly.type
_entity_poly.pdbx_seq_one_letter_code
_entity_poly.pdbx_strand_id
1 'polypeptide(L)'
;MQWLNSLVSEYEGRPLQKTGMLTKEQLTQFFQESARQFNNPEFKQLLSVANKARGSGAVEEAINGMQREIFHSIGVQGDFGLKCLAKVNQVYTDDAVFLRQFYEHVQKEEMVMDEAEMPEALFKSKYETLNRFREDMEARMSKMKDMSPEEQAAYMSQVYKEILAQSIGADECCSNPHGCSHRHHHGAAGPQPPAAQGAPSVALVPGAAGAQAAQPPVAAGPSVASAMTEAEQLDFFSSLSNTSGKP
;
A
#
# COMPACT_ATOMS: atom_id res chain seq x y z
N MET A 1 -8.17 -14.42 -22.03
CA MET A 1 -9.59 -14.01 -21.81
C MET A 1 -10.64 -15.12 -21.96
N GLN A 2 -10.36 -16.30 -22.52
CA GLN A 2 -11.42 -17.31 -22.77
C GLN A 2 -12.00 -18.01 -21.52
N TRP A 3 -11.32 -17.95 -20.37
CA TRP A 3 -11.76 -18.63 -19.14
C TRP A 3 -12.94 -17.92 -18.43
N LEU A 4 -13.17 -16.63 -18.69
CA LEU A 4 -14.28 -15.86 -18.12
C LEU A 4 -15.65 -16.40 -18.55
N ASN A 5 -15.79 -16.77 -19.83
CA ASN A 5 -17.06 -17.21 -20.42
C ASN A 5 -17.60 -18.50 -19.76
N SER A 6 -16.73 -19.33 -19.19
CA SER A 6 -17.15 -20.60 -18.57
C SER A 6 -17.70 -20.46 -17.15
N LEU A 7 -17.49 -19.32 -16.49
CA LEU A 7 -17.99 -19.06 -15.12
C LEU A 7 -19.19 -18.11 -15.11
N VAL A 8 -19.25 -17.16 -16.05
CA VAL A 8 -20.39 -16.23 -16.18
C VAL A 8 -21.68 -16.96 -16.52
N SER A 9 -21.62 -18.00 -17.36
CA SER A 9 -22.81 -18.66 -17.94
C SER A 9 -23.75 -19.36 -16.94
N GLU A 10 -23.33 -19.64 -15.70
CA GLU A 10 -24.20 -20.25 -14.68
C GLU A 10 -24.85 -19.21 -13.73
N TYR A 11 -24.41 -17.94 -13.76
CA TYR A 11 -24.78 -16.93 -12.76
C TYR A 11 -25.64 -15.76 -13.28
N GLU A 12 -25.82 -15.59 -14.60
CA GLU A 12 -26.57 -14.47 -15.20
C GLU A 12 -28.06 -14.36 -14.77
N GLY A 13 -28.62 -15.37 -14.10
CA GLY A 13 -30.01 -15.39 -13.66
C GLY A 13 -30.31 -14.90 -12.23
N ARG A 14 -29.31 -14.65 -11.37
CA ARG A 14 -29.55 -14.27 -9.97
C ARG A 14 -29.36 -12.76 -9.74
N PRO A 15 -30.23 -12.10 -8.93
CA PRO A 15 -30.03 -10.70 -8.59
C PRO A 15 -28.78 -10.55 -7.71
N LEU A 16 -27.82 -9.75 -8.19
CA LEU A 16 -26.59 -9.44 -7.45
C LEU A 16 -26.92 -8.77 -6.10
N GLN A 17 -26.14 -9.07 -5.06
CA GLN A 17 -26.23 -8.38 -3.77
C GLN A 17 -25.79 -6.91 -3.89
N LYS A 18 -26.61 -6.01 -3.32
CA LYS A 18 -26.40 -4.53 -3.35
C LYS A 18 -26.60 -3.87 -1.98
N THR A 19 -26.84 -4.65 -0.93
CA THR A 19 -27.26 -4.19 0.40
C THR A 19 -26.70 -5.09 1.50
N GLY A 20 -26.62 -4.55 2.73
CA GLY A 20 -26.09 -5.25 3.90
C GLY A 20 -24.56 -5.20 3.97
N MET A 21 -23.98 -6.22 4.59
CA MET A 21 -22.54 -6.51 4.56
C MET A 21 -22.32 -7.83 3.81
N LEU A 22 -21.13 -8.01 3.23
CA LEU A 22 -20.72 -9.30 2.69
C LEU A 22 -20.46 -10.30 3.81
N THR A 23 -20.82 -11.57 3.63
CA THR A 23 -20.53 -12.61 4.63
C THR A 23 -19.05 -12.98 4.66
N LYS A 24 -18.61 -13.67 5.71
CA LYS A 24 -17.23 -14.17 5.82
C LYS A 24 -16.89 -15.12 4.67
N GLU A 25 -17.84 -15.93 4.21
CA GLU A 25 -17.68 -16.87 3.10
C GLU A 25 -17.45 -16.12 1.78
N GLN A 26 -18.26 -15.09 1.50
CA GLN A 26 -18.09 -14.23 0.31
C GLN A 26 -16.74 -13.50 0.32
N LEU A 27 -16.35 -12.94 1.46
CA LEU A 27 -15.05 -12.28 1.63
C LEU A 27 -13.89 -13.26 1.51
N THR A 28 -13.99 -14.46 2.10
CA THR A 28 -12.97 -15.52 1.99
C THR A 28 -12.80 -15.98 0.54
N GLN A 29 -13.90 -16.18 -0.19
CA GLN A 29 -13.86 -16.51 -1.61
C GLN A 29 -13.23 -15.39 -2.44
N PHE A 30 -13.60 -14.14 -2.18
CA PHE A 30 -13.00 -12.96 -2.80
C PHE A 30 -11.49 -12.86 -2.54
N PHE A 31 -11.03 -13.10 -1.30
CA PHE A 31 -9.59 -13.10 -0.97
C PHE A 31 -8.83 -14.21 -1.72
N GLN A 32 -9.42 -15.40 -1.86
CA GLN A 32 -8.82 -16.53 -2.58
C GLN A 32 -8.70 -16.25 -4.09
N GLU A 33 -9.75 -15.77 -4.73
CA GLU A 33 -9.71 -15.44 -6.16
C GLU A 33 -8.80 -14.24 -6.44
N SER A 34 -8.81 -13.22 -5.59
CA SER A 34 -7.89 -12.08 -5.72
C SER A 34 -6.44 -12.54 -5.57
N ALA A 35 -6.15 -13.42 -4.61
CA ALA A 35 -4.82 -14.01 -4.46
C ALA A 35 -4.40 -14.86 -5.67
N ARG A 36 -5.34 -15.50 -6.40
CA ARG A 36 -5.03 -16.14 -7.70
C ARG A 36 -4.62 -15.11 -8.75
N GLN A 37 -5.34 -13.99 -8.88
CA GLN A 37 -4.98 -12.94 -9.84
C GLN A 37 -3.68 -12.21 -9.46
N PHE A 38 -3.43 -11.96 -8.18
CA PHE A 38 -2.17 -11.40 -7.69
C PHE A 38 -0.95 -12.28 -7.97
N ASN A 39 -1.13 -13.60 -8.12
CA ASN A 39 -0.08 -14.53 -8.56
C ASN A 39 -0.07 -14.79 -10.08
N ASN A 40 -0.99 -14.20 -10.86
CA ASN A 40 -1.08 -14.40 -12.30
C ASN A 40 -0.07 -13.49 -13.04
N PRO A 41 0.93 -14.05 -13.75
CA PRO A 41 1.92 -13.24 -14.47
C PRO A 41 1.31 -12.40 -15.61
N GLU A 42 0.23 -12.86 -16.25
CA GLU A 42 -0.48 -12.05 -17.26
C GLU A 42 -1.09 -10.79 -16.63
N PHE A 43 -1.65 -10.92 -15.42
CA PHE A 43 -2.23 -9.80 -14.69
C PHE A 43 -1.15 -8.81 -14.25
N LYS A 44 -0.04 -9.29 -13.65
CA LYS A 44 1.11 -8.44 -13.31
C LYS A 44 1.69 -7.70 -14.51
N GLN A 45 1.79 -8.37 -15.67
CA GLN A 45 2.22 -7.73 -16.91
C GLN A 45 1.22 -6.65 -17.35
N LEU A 46 -0.09 -6.91 -17.26
CA LEU A 46 -1.14 -5.93 -17.55
C LEU A 46 -1.02 -4.70 -16.64
N LEU A 47 -0.75 -4.87 -15.35
CA LEU A 47 -0.53 -3.76 -14.42
C LEU A 47 0.71 -2.93 -14.79
N SER A 48 1.84 -3.58 -15.09
CA SER A 48 3.06 -2.88 -15.52
C SER A 48 2.87 -2.10 -16.83
N VAL A 49 2.09 -2.64 -17.77
CA VAL A 49 1.71 -1.94 -19.01
C VAL A 49 0.75 -0.78 -18.73
N ALA A 50 -0.24 -0.97 -17.86
CA ALA A 50 -1.20 0.07 -17.48
C ALA A 50 -0.51 1.27 -16.82
N ASN A 51 0.43 1.03 -15.89
CA ASN A 51 1.27 2.06 -15.27
C ASN A 51 2.06 2.83 -16.34
N LYS A 52 2.81 2.13 -17.20
CA LYS A 52 3.63 2.75 -18.26
C LYS A 52 2.83 3.56 -19.28
N ALA A 53 1.59 3.15 -19.56
CA ALA A 53 0.75 3.78 -20.57
C ALA A 53 -0.10 4.96 -20.04
N ARG A 54 -0.51 4.92 -18.76
CA ARG A 54 -1.51 5.84 -18.18
C ARG A 54 -1.06 6.56 -16.91
N GLY A 55 0.06 6.15 -16.30
CA GLY A 55 0.63 6.77 -15.11
C GLY A 55 -0.05 6.39 -13.80
N SER A 56 0.13 7.25 -12.79
CA SER A 56 -0.37 7.05 -11.42
C SER A 56 -1.88 6.79 -11.37
N GLY A 57 -2.29 5.83 -10.53
CA GLY A 57 -3.69 5.38 -10.40
C GLY A 57 -4.13 4.37 -11.45
N ALA A 58 -3.38 4.15 -12.53
CA ALA A 58 -3.75 3.18 -13.57
C ALA A 58 -3.64 1.72 -13.14
N VAL A 59 -2.80 1.43 -12.13
CA VAL A 59 -2.66 0.13 -11.48
C VAL A 59 -3.85 -0.11 -10.54
N GLU A 60 -4.14 0.86 -9.69
CA GLU A 60 -5.30 0.86 -8.78
C GLU A 60 -6.62 0.69 -9.54
N GLU A 61 -6.81 1.39 -10.68
CA GLU A 61 -7.99 1.23 -11.54
C GLU A 61 -8.12 -0.20 -12.08
N ALA A 62 -7.00 -0.81 -12.51
CA ALA A 62 -6.97 -2.16 -13.06
C ALA A 62 -7.21 -3.24 -11.98
N ILE A 63 -6.70 -3.04 -10.76
CA ILE A 63 -6.98 -3.88 -9.59
C ILE A 63 -8.44 -3.77 -9.18
N ASN A 64 -8.96 -2.55 -9.00
CA ASN A 64 -10.39 -2.32 -8.72
C ASN A 64 -11.28 -2.91 -9.83
N GLY A 65 -10.87 -2.85 -11.10
CA GLY A 65 -11.53 -3.52 -12.22
C GLY A 65 -11.60 -5.03 -12.04
N MET A 66 -10.46 -5.68 -11.78
CA MET A 66 -10.37 -7.12 -11.51
C MET A 66 -11.19 -7.55 -10.28
N GLN A 67 -11.11 -6.80 -9.18
CA GLN A 67 -11.88 -7.05 -7.96
C GLN A 67 -13.39 -6.92 -8.19
N ARG A 68 -13.85 -5.95 -9.01
CA ARG A 68 -15.25 -5.85 -9.43
C ARG A 68 -15.72 -7.11 -10.15
N GLU A 69 -14.93 -7.67 -11.06
CA GLU A 69 -15.28 -8.90 -11.77
C GLU A 69 -15.34 -10.12 -10.83
N ILE A 70 -14.42 -10.22 -9.86
CA ILE A 70 -14.49 -11.27 -8.83
C ILE A 70 -15.78 -11.13 -8.02
N PHE A 71 -16.14 -9.92 -7.57
CA PHE A 71 -17.41 -9.70 -6.86
C PHE A 71 -18.62 -10.12 -7.70
N HIS A 72 -18.66 -9.77 -8.98
CA HIS A 72 -19.74 -10.21 -9.88
C HIS A 72 -19.81 -11.75 -9.98
N SER A 73 -18.67 -12.45 -10.09
CA SER A 73 -18.64 -13.92 -10.14
C SER A 73 -19.15 -14.61 -8.87
N ILE A 74 -19.10 -13.94 -7.71
CA ILE A 74 -19.63 -14.46 -6.44
C ILE A 74 -21.03 -13.92 -6.10
N GLY A 75 -21.72 -13.32 -7.08
CA GLY A 75 -23.10 -12.84 -6.93
C GLY A 75 -23.24 -11.48 -6.22
N VAL A 76 -22.16 -10.68 -6.17
CA VAL A 76 -22.10 -9.37 -5.49
C VAL A 76 -21.92 -8.27 -6.55
N GLN A 77 -22.62 -7.14 -6.43
CA GLN A 77 -22.35 -6.01 -7.32
C GLN A 77 -20.95 -5.43 -7.02
N GLY A 78 -20.10 -5.34 -8.04
CA GLY A 78 -18.70 -4.92 -7.90
C GLY A 78 -18.45 -3.68 -7.01
N ASP A 79 -19.02 -2.52 -7.35
CA ASP A 79 -18.81 -1.29 -6.57
C ASP A 79 -19.44 -1.32 -5.17
N PHE A 80 -20.42 -2.20 -4.94
CA PHE A 80 -20.96 -2.45 -3.60
C PHE A 80 -19.97 -3.30 -2.79
N GLY A 81 -19.39 -4.35 -3.40
CA GLY A 81 -18.36 -5.18 -2.78
C GLY A 81 -17.12 -4.38 -2.36
N LEU A 82 -16.59 -3.53 -3.25
CA LEU A 82 -15.49 -2.61 -2.92
C LEU A 82 -15.82 -1.70 -1.73
N LYS A 83 -17.03 -1.13 -1.68
CA LYS A 83 -17.50 -0.31 -0.54
C LYS A 83 -17.68 -1.09 0.76
N CYS A 84 -17.86 -2.41 0.69
CA CYS A 84 -17.87 -3.27 1.86
C CYS A 84 -16.46 -3.55 2.40
N LEU A 85 -15.42 -3.63 1.56
CA LEU A 85 -14.04 -3.86 2.01
C LEU A 85 -13.58 -2.82 3.04
N ALA A 86 -13.89 -1.53 2.80
CA ALA A 86 -13.61 -0.43 3.73
C ALA A 86 -14.29 -0.56 5.12
N LYS A 87 -15.26 -1.47 5.27
CA LYS A 87 -16.01 -1.72 6.52
C LYS A 87 -15.65 -3.04 7.20
N VAL A 88 -14.83 -3.89 6.57
CA VAL A 88 -14.50 -5.24 7.08
C VAL A 88 -13.93 -5.17 8.50
N ASN A 89 -12.97 -4.28 8.74
CA ASN A 89 -12.36 -4.11 10.06
C ASN A 89 -13.38 -3.67 11.14
N GLN A 90 -14.35 -2.84 10.78
CA GLN A 90 -15.37 -2.34 11.71
C GLN A 90 -16.44 -3.41 12.03
N VAL A 91 -16.85 -4.20 11.05
CA VAL A 91 -17.92 -5.21 11.22
C VAL A 91 -17.40 -6.51 11.82
N TYR A 92 -16.14 -6.85 11.60
CA TYR A 92 -15.53 -8.11 12.06
C TYR A 92 -14.46 -7.92 13.13
N THR A 93 -14.52 -6.81 13.90
CA THR A 93 -13.54 -6.46 14.94
C THR A 93 -13.30 -7.56 15.98
N ASP A 94 -14.31 -8.39 16.27
CA ASP A 94 -14.22 -9.47 17.26
C ASP A 94 -13.56 -10.76 16.74
N ASP A 95 -13.33 -10.88 15.42
CA ASP A 95 -12.70 -12.06 14.81
C ASP A 95 -11.29 -11.75 14.30
N ALA A 96 -10.33 -11.79 15.21
CA ALA A 96 -8.92 -11.57 14.92
C ALA A 96 -8.33 -12.58 13.91
N VAL A 97 -8.91 -13.78 13.76
CA VAL A 97 -8.45 -14.78 12.78
C VAL A 97 -8.91 -14.39 11.38
N PHE A 98 -10.16 -13.97 11.24
CA PHE A 98 -10.70 -13.46 9.98
C PHE A 98 -10.05 -12.12 9.59
N LEU A 99 -9.86 -11.19 10.53
CA LEU A 99 -9.16 -9.93 10.26
C LEU A 99 -7.72 -10.15 9.80
N ARG A 100 -7.01 -11.15 10.33
CA ARG A 100 -5.69 -11.52 9.80
C ARG A 100 -5.75 -11.85 8.30
N GLN A 101 -6.73 -12.64 7.85
CA GLN A 101 -6.89 -12.97 6.43
C GLN A 101 -7.19 -11.73 5.57
N PHE A 102 -7.99 -10.79 6.09
CA PHE A 102 -8.22 -9.50 5.44
C PHE A 102 -6.94 -8.67 5.31
N TYR A 103 -6.14 -8.54 6.38
CA TYR A 103 -4.87 -7.81 6.32
C TYR A 103 -3.83 -8.51 5.43
N GLU A 104 -3.77 -9.84 5.41
CA GLU A 104 -2.94 -10.60 4.47
C GLU A 104 -3.36 -10.40 3.00
N HIS A 105 -4.65 -10.15 2.74
CA HIS A 105 -5.14 -9.81 1.41
C HIS A 105 -4.73 -8.39 1.01
N VAL A 106 -4.94 -7.39 1.89
CA VAL A 106 -4.51 -6.00 1.67
C VAL A 106 -3.00 -5.92 1.44
N GLN A 107 -2.19 -6.62 2.24
CA GLN A 107 -0.72 -6.65 2.03
C GLN A 107 -0.34 -7.22 0.66
N LYS A 108 -1.04 -8.25 0.15
CA LYS A 108 -0.76 -8.80 -1.20
C LYS A 108 -1.16 -7.84 -2.30
N GLU A 109 -2.22 -7.06 -2.11
CA GLU A 109 -2.65 -6.02 -3.04
C GLU A 109 -1.59 -4.89 -3.14
N GLU A 110 -1.18 -4.34 -2.00
CA GLU A 110 -0.10 -3.34 -1.90
C GLU A 110 1.20 -3.84 -2.55
N MET A 111 1.60 -5.09 -2.29
CA MET A 111 2.82 -5.68 -2.87
C MET A 111 2.73 -5.84 -4.40
N VAL A 112 1.54 -6.10 -4.95
CA VAL A 112 1.32 -6.17 -6.40
C VAL A 112 1.26 -4.77 -7.03
N MET A 113 0.78 -3.76 -6.30
CA MET A 113 0.88 -2.36 -6.71
C MET A 113 2.35 -1.91 -6.76
N ASP A 114 3.11 -2.12 -5.69
CA ASP A 114 4.55 -1.87 -5.63
C ASP A 114 5.31 -2.51 -6.80
N GLU A 115 5.03 -3.78 -7.12
CA GLU A 115 5.69 -4.52 -8.21
C GLU A 115 5.39 -3.93 -9.60
N ALA A 116 4.21 -3.33 -9.79
CA ALA A 116 3.80 -2.69 -11.04
C ALA A 116 4.28 -1.24 -11.16
N GLU A 117 4.41 -0.53 -10.03
CA GLU A 117 4.75 0.89 -9.97
C GLU A 117 6.26 1.16 -9.82
N MET A 118 7.00 0.30 -9.12
CA MET A 118 8.42 0.50 -8.83
C MET A 118 9.35 -0.14 -9.88
N PRO A 119 10.57 0.41 -10.08
CA PRO A 119 11.67 -0.32 -10.73
C PRO A 119 12.03 -1.61 -9.99
N GLU A 120 12.26 -2.69 -10.74
CA GLU A 120 12.52 -4.05 -10.22
C GLU A 120 13.58 -4.09 -9.09
N ALA A 121 14.69 -3.34 -9.25
CA ALA A 121 15.74 -3.29 -8.25
C ALA A 121 15.30 -2.68 -6.91
N LEU A 122 14.45 -1.64 -6.95
CA LEU A 122 13.88 -1.02 -5.75
C LEU A 122 12.81 -1.92 -5.14
N PHE A 123 11.95 -2.52 -5.97
CA PHE A 123 10.93 -3.48 -5.52
C PHE A 123 11.58 -4.66 -4.78
N LYS A 124 12.61 -5.28 -5.38
CA LYS A 124 13.34 -6.39 -4.77
C LYS A 124 13.96 -6.02 -3.43
N SER A 125 14.57 -4.82 -3.33
CA SER A 125 15.15 -4.35 -2.07
C SER A 125 14.09 -4.08 -0.98
N LYS A 126 12.94 -3.50 -1.35
CA LYS A 126 11.78 -3.31 -0.45
C LYS A 126 11.25 -4.67 0.03
N TYR A 127 11.03 -5.60 -0.90
CA TYR A 127 10.54 -6.95 -0.65
C TYR A 127 11.48 -7.78 0.24
N GLU A 128 12.79 -7.78 -0.01
CA GLU A 128 13.79 -8.44 0.83
C GLU A 128 13.85 -7.85 2.25
N THR A 129 13.56 -6.56 2.41
CA THR A 129 13.53 -5.90 3.72
C THR A 129 12.24 -6.25 4.48
N LEU A 130 11.09 -6.22 3.81
CA LEU A 130 9.80 -6.64 4.38
C LEU A 130 9.80 -8.13 4.77
N ASN A 131 10.36 -9.02 3.94
CA ASN A 131 10.46 -10.44 4.27
C ASN A 131 11.37 -10.69 5.48
N ARG A 132 12.55 -10.04 5.56
CA ARG A 132 13.43 -10.16 6.73
C ARG A 132 12.77 -9.66 8.01
N PHE A 133 12.03 -8.54 7.94
CA PHE A 133 11.25 -8.06 9.09
C PHE A 133 10.16 -9.05 9.51
N ARG A 134 9.47 -9.67 8.54
CA ARG A 134 8.45 -10.69 8.81
C ARG A 134 9.05 -11.96 9.44
N GLU A 135 10.18 -12.43 8.93
CA GLU A 135 10.92 -13.59 9.46
C GLU A 135 11.43 -13.33 10.89
N ASP A 136 11.97 -12.14 11.16
CA ASP A 136 12.40 -11.73 12.49
C ASP A 136 11.21 -11.65 13.47
N MET A 137 10.09 -11.05 13.05
CA MET A 137 8.86 -11.04 13.86
C MET A 137 8.30 -12.44 14.12
N GLU A 138 8.32 -13.34 13.14
CA GLU A 138 7.89 -14.74 13.33
C GLU A 138 8.83 -15.48 14.30
N ALA A 139 10.14 -15.28 14.20
CA ALA A 139 11.12 -15.84 15.13
C ALA A 139 10.92 -15.29 16.56
N ARG A 140 10.70 -13.98 16.72
CA ARG A 140 10.37 -13.34 18.01
C ARG A 140 9.08 -13.92 18.61
N MET A 141 8.03 -14.08 17.81
CA MET A 141 6.76 -14.69 18.24
C MET A 141 6.91 -16.17 18.61
N SER A 142 7.76 -16.92 17.88
CA SER A 142 8.03 -18.33 18.20
C SER A 142 8.76 -18.46 19.54
N LYS A 143 9.77 -17.61 19.78
CA LYS A 143 10.55 -17.57 21.03
C LYS A 143 9.70 -17.30 22.28
N MET A 144 8.60 -16.56 22.14
CA MET A 144 7.69 -16.26 23.25
C MET A 144 6.80 -17.43 23.68
N LYS A 145 6.58 -18.44 22.83
CA LYS A 145 5.65 -19.55 23.13
C LYS A 145 6.07 -20.36 24.36
N ASP A 146 7.37 -20.39 24.65
CA ASP A 146 7.97 -21.16 25.75
C ASP A 146 8.28 -20.29 26.99
N MET A 147 7.99 -18.98 26.94
CA MET A 147 8.20 -18.03 28.03
C MET A 147 6.99 -17.95 28.98
N SER A 148 7.23 -17.67 30.27
CA SER A 148 6.15 -17.32 31.20
C SER A 148 5.51 -15.96 30.85
N PRO A 149 4.28 -15.66 31.32
CA PRO A 149 3.61 -14.38 31.00
C PRO A 149 4.40 -13.13 31.42
N GLU A 150 5.15 -13.19 32.51
CA GLU A 150 6.00 -12.09 32.99
C GLU A 150 7.22 -11.89 32.07
N GLU A 151 7.87 -12.99 31.65
CA GLU A 151 8.96 -12.96 30.68
C GLU A 151 8.50 -12.51 29.29
N GLN A 152 7.30 -12.91 28.85
CA GLN A 152 6.69 -12.43 27.60
C GLN A 152 6.46 -10.91 27.64
N ALA A 153 5.94 -10.37 28.75
CA ALA A 153 5.72 -8.94 28.91
C ALA A 153 7.05 -8.15 28.91
N ALA A 154 8.07 -8.63 29.62
CA ALA A 154 9.40 -8.03 29.63
C ALA A 154 10.05 -8.06 28.24
N TYR A 155 9.98 -9.21 27.55
CA TYR A 155 10.51 -9.39 26.21
C TYR A 155 9.80 -8.50 25.18
N MET A 156 8.46 -8.43 25.20
CA MET A 156 7.70 -7.52 24.33
C MET A 156 8.05 -6.05 24.58
N SER A 157 8.23 -5.62 25.83
CA SER A 157 8.68 -4.25 26.13
C SER A 157 10.03 -3.93 25.49
N GLN A 158 10.95 -4.90 25.44
CA GLN A 158 12.23 -4.75 24.74
C GLN A 158 12.05 -4.73 23.22
N VAL A 159 11.25 -5.65 22.65
CA VAL A 159 10.95 -5.70 21.21
C VAL A 159 10.33 -4.39 20.72
N TYR A 160 9.37 -3.80 21.46
CA TYR A 160 8.78 -2.50 21.10
C TYR A 160 9.80 -1.37 21.07
N LYS A 161 10.74 -1.32 22.04
CA LYS A 161 11.81 -0.31 22.05
C LYS A 161 12.76 -0.46 20.86
N GLU A 162 13.08 -1.70 20.47
CA GLU A 162 13.89 -1.98 19.28
C GLU A 162 13.18 -1.56 17.98
N ILE A 163 11.88 -1.84 17.84
CA ILE A 163 11.09 -1.44 16.66
C ILE A 163 11.00 0.09 16.55
N LEU A 164 10.72 0.79 17.66
CA LEU A 164 10.68 2.26 17.69
C LEU A 164 12.05 2.90 17.38
N ALA A 165 13.14 2.31 17.86
CA ALA A 165 14.49 2.78 17.52
C ALA A 165 14.82 2.58 16.03
N GLN A 166 14.30 1.51 15.40
CA GLN A 166 14.49 1.26 13.97
C GLN A 166 13.61 2.16 13.09
N SER A 167 12.37 2.47 13.49
CA SER A 167 11.49 3.34 12.70
C SER A 167 11.98 4.80 12.68
N ILE A 168 12.57 5.30 13.76
CA ILE A 168 13.15 6.64 13.83
C ILE A 168 14.41 6.79 12.94
N GLY A 169 15.12 5.69 12.67
CA GLY A 169 16.32 5.68 11.80
C GLY A 169 16.04 5.55 10.29
N ALA A 170 14.78 5.36 9.87
CA ALA A 170 14.45 5.14 8.46
C ALA A 170 14.31 6.44 7.65
N ASP A 171 13.93 7.56 8.29
CA ASP A 171 13.73 8.86 7.65
C ASP A 171 15.02 9.68 7.46
N GLU A 172 16.15 9.23 8.02
CA GLU A 172 17.44 9.96 7.99
C GLU A 172 18.14 9.98 6.62
N CYS A 173 17.58 9.31 5.60
CA CYS A 173 18.06 9.39 4.21
C CYS A 173 17.41 10.49 3.36
N CYS A 174 16.33 11.14 3.82
CA CYS A 174 15.54 12.08 3.00
C CYS A 174 15.51 13.53 3.54
N SER A 175 16.18 13.81 4.65
CA SER A 175 16.02 15.07 5.41
C SER A 175 17.28 15.96 5.43
N ASN A 176 18.06 16.01 4.35
CA ASN A 176 19.20 16.92 4.22
C ASN A 176 19.13 17.77 2.93
N PRO A 177 18.97 19.11 3.01
CA PRO A 177 18.84 19.97 1.82
C PRO A 177 20.15 20.18 1.04
N HIS A 178 21.26 19.59 1.49
CA HIS A 178 22.52 19.55 0.75
C HIS A 178 22.82 18.11 0.32
N GLY A 179 22.60 17.82 -0.96
CA GLY A 179 22.47 16.47 -1.50
C GLY A 179 23.72 15.59 -1.41
N CYS A 180 23.49 14.28 -1.56
CA CYS A 180 24.47 13.21 -1.49
C CYS A 180 25.68 13.42 -2.42
N SER A 181 26.75 13.99 -1.86
CA SER A 181 28.04 14.10 -2.55
C SER A 181 28.80 12.77 -2.46
N HIS A 182 28.49 11.83 -3.36
CA HIS A 182 29.38 10.69 -3.63
C HIS A 182 30.69 11.19 -4.25
N ARG A 183 31.63 11.58 -3.39
CA ARG A 183 32.95 12.08 -3.76
C ARG A 183 33.85 10.91 -4.15
N HIS A 184 33.80 10.50 -5.42
CA HIS A 184 34.80 9.60 -5.99
C HIS A 184 36.20 10.22 -5.93
N HIS A 185 37.16 9.46 -5.41
CA HIS A 185 38.53 9.94 -5.21
C HIS A 185 39.41 9.65 -6.44
N HIS A 186 39.75 10.72 -7.18
CA HIS A 186 40.99 10.98 -7.93
C HIS A 186 41.56 9.99 -8.98
N GLY A 187 41.91 10.53 -10.16
CA GLY A 187 42.82 9.87 -11.11
C GLY A 187 43.19 10.63 -12.40
N ALA A 188 43.88 11.79 -12.30
CA ALA A 188 44.65 12.47 -13.37
C ALA A 188 43.92 12.89 -14.69
N ALA A 189 44.49 13.64 -15.64
CA ALA A 189 45.26 14.91 -15.61
C ALA A 189 45.40 15.41 -17.07
N GLY A 190 45.24 16.71 -17.37
CA GLY A 190 45.56 17.26 -18.72
C GLY A 190 44.66 18.43 -19.18
N PRO A 191 45.11 19.32 -20.10
CA PRO A 191 44.70 20.74 -20.05
C PRO A 191 43.85 21.29 -21.21
N GLN A 192 43.11 22.37 -20.90
CA GLN A 192 42.59 23.42 -21.82
C GLN A 192 43.75 24.29 -22.41
N PRO A 193 43.58 25.26 -23.37
CA PRO A 193 42.37 26.08 -23.72
C PRO A 193 42.28 26.39 -25.26
N PRO A 194 41.80 27.55 -25.80
CA PRO A 194 40.81 28.57 -25.37
C PRO A 194 39.70 28.97 -26.42
N ALA A 195 38.60 29.56 -25.89
CA ALA A 195 37.76 30.69 -26.38
C ALA A 195 37.43 31.00 -27.88
N ALA A 196 36.11 31.15 -28.16
CA ALA A 196 35.47 32.22 -28.98
C ALA A 196 33.94 32.22 -28.68
N GLN A 197 33.34 33.27 -28.09
CA GLN A 197 32.73 34.45 -28.72
C GLN A 197 31.61 34.19 -29.75
N GLY A 198 30.40 34.73 -29.50
CA GLY A 198 29.33 34.81 -30.51
C GLY A 198 27.88 34.84 -29.98
N ALA A 199 27.39 35.99 -29.55
CA ALA A 199 25.95 36.31 -29.57
C ALA A 199 25.63 37.06 -30.87
N PRO A 200 24.36 37.09 -31.35
CA PRO A 200 23.46 38.16 -30.87
C PRO A 200 21.97 37.77 -30.76
N SER A 201 21.20 38.66 -30.12
CA SER A 201 19.74 38.59 -29.92
C SER A 201 18.93 39.17 -31.09
N VAL A 202 17.66 38.79 -31.22
CA VAL A 202 16.63 39.54 -31.99
C VAL A 202 15.29 39.57 -31.20
N ALA A 203 14.56 40.68 -31.32
CA ALA A 203 13.27 41.05 -30.69
C ALA A 203 12.07 40.16 -31.15
N LEU A 204 10.97 39.95 -30.41
CA LEU A 204 9.86 40.88 -30.04
C LEU A 204 9.21 41.55 -31.30
N VAL A 205 7.89 41.58 -31.59
CA VAL A 205 6.57 41.18 -31.00
C VAL A 205 5.51 41.15 -32.18
N PRO A 206 4.14 41.13 -32.06
CA PRO A 206 3.17 40.67 -31.03
C PRO A 206 1.92 39.85 -31.54
N GLY A 207 1.18 39.24 -30.60
CA GLY A 207 -0.28 39.46 -30.46
C GLY A 207 -1.32 38.59 -31.21
N ALA A 208 -2.09 37.80 -30.44
CA ALA A 208 -3.53 37.58 -30.65
C ALA A 208 -4.18 37.10 -29.33
N ALA A 209 -5.34 37.64 -28.96
CA ALA A 209 -6.01 37.35 -27.69
C ALA A 209 -7.05 36.21 -27.81
N GLY A 210 -7.19 35.41 -26.76
CA GLY A 210 -8.25 34.41 -26.59
C GLY A 210 -8.56 34.23 -25.10
N ALA A 211 -9.81 34.49 -24.70
CA ALA A 211 -10.18 34.59 -23.28
C ALA A 211 -10.19 33.24 -22.56
N GLN A 212 -9.76 33.24 -21.29
CA GLN A 212 -10.11 32.19 -20.32
C GLN A 212 -10.94 32.80 -19.19
N ALA A 213 -12.08 32.17 -18.92
CA ALA A 213 -13.00 32.58 -17.86
C ALA A 213 -12.51 32.08 -16.49
N ALA A 214 -12.86 32.82 -15.44
CA ALA A 214 -12.47 32.49 -14.07
C ALA A 214 -13.05 31.16 -13.58
N GLN A 215 -12.24 30.39 -12.86
CA GLN A 215 -12.70 29.29 -12.00
C GLN A 215 -12.67 29.74 -10.53
N PRO A 216 -13.69 29.37 -9.72
CA PRO A 216 -13.75 29.71 -8.29
C PRO A 216 -12.80 28.86 -7.43
N PRO A 217 -12.45 29.30 -6.21
CA PRO A 217 -11.48 28.61 -5.36
C PRO A 217 -12.02 27.27 -4.85
N VAL A 218 -11.19 26.23 -4.96
CA VAL A 218 -11.43 24.93 -4.32
C VAL A 218 -11.26 25.04 -2.80
N ALA A 219 -12.23 24.52 -2.05
CA ALA A 219 -12.21 24.53 -0.60
C ALA A 219 -11.13 23.58 -0.05
N ALA A 220 -10.47 24.00 1.03
CA ALA A 220 -9.53 23.15 1.76
C ALA A 220 -10.25 21.94 2.37
N GLY A 221 -9.74 20.74 2.10
CA GLY A 221 -10.17 19.51 2.79
C GLY A 221 -9.75 19.50 4.26
N PRO A 222 -10.45 18.76 5.13
CA PRO A 222 -10.16 18.75 6.56
C PRO A 222 -8.81 18.08 6.84
N SER A 223 -7.96 18.81 7.57
CA SER A 223 -6.68 18.30 8.10
C SER A 223 -6.93 17.21 9.14
N VAL A 224 -6.61 15.95 8.82
CA VAL A 224 -6.69 14.84 9.76
C VAL A 224 -5.33 14.71 10.48
N ALA A 225 -5.13 15.56 11.49
CA ALA A 225 -3.92 15.57 12.31
C ALA A 225 -4.25 15.69 13.80
N SER A 226 -4.79 14.59 14.35
CA SER A 226 -4.72 14.30 15.79
C SER A 226 -4.12 12.91 15.95
N ALA A 227 -2.78 12.83 15.92
CA ALA A 227 -2.09 11.64 16.39
C ALA A 227 -2.36 11.51 17.90
N MET A 228 -2.83 10.35 18.36
CA MET A 228 -2.96 10.07 19.79
C MET A 228 -1.61 10.27 20.47
N THR A 229 -1.60 10.95 21.61
CA THR A 229 -0.37 11.15 22.38
C THR A 229 0.14 9.81 22.93
N GLU A 230 1.44 9.72 23.19
CA GLU A 230 2.10 8.51 23.72
C GLU A 230 1.43 7.99 25.01
N ALA A 231 0.97 8.91 25.85
CA ALA A 231 0.22 8.60 27.07
C ALA A 231 -1.14 7.94 26.77
N GLU A 232 -1.91 8.45 25.81
CA GLU A 232 -3.21 7.88 25.40
C GLU A 232 -3.05 6.49 24.75
N GLN A 233 -1.94 6.26 24.03
CA GLN A 233 -1.64 4.94 23.47
C GLN A 233 -1.31 3.93 24.58
N LEU A 234 -0.47 4.31 25.55
CA LEU A 234 -0.12 3.45 26.69
C LEU A 234 -1.33 3.09 27.56
N ASP A 235 -2.26 4.02 27.77
CA ASP A 235 -3.48 3.78 28.56
C ASP A 235 -4.45 2.84 27.82
N PHE A 236 -4.59 3.02 26.49
CA PHE A 236 -5.39 2.13 25.65
C PHE A 236 -4.90 0.68 25.71
N PHE A 237 -3.60 0.44 25.54
CA PHE A 237 -3.05 -0.93 25.63
C PHE A 237 -3.11 -1.50 27.05
N SER A 238 -2.97 -0.68 28.09
CA SER A 238 -3.12 -1.10 29.50
C SER A 238 -4.56 -1.57 29.80
N SER A 239 -5.57 -0.97 29.17
CA SER A 239 -6.97 -1.39 29.30
C SER A 239 -7.23 -2.80 28.72
N LEU A 240 -6.55 -3.16 27.63
CA LEU A 240 -6.70 -4.47 26.98
C LEU A 240 -6.12 -5.62 27.83
N SER A 241 -5.09 -5.37 28.63
CA SER A 241 -4.54 -6.35 29.58
C SER A 241 -5.42 -6.59 30.82
N ASN A 242 -6.30 -5.64 31.18
CA ASN A 242 -7.07 -5.70 32.43
C ASN A 242 -8.45 -6.39 32.32
N THR A 243 -8.91 -6.76 31.13
CA THR A 243 -10.22 -7.42 30.94
C THR A 243 -10.22 -8.94 31.23
N SER A 244 -9.09 -9.52 31.60
CA SER A 244 -8.96 -10.95 31.96
C SER A 244 -9.18 -11.21 33.46
N GLY A 245 -10.37 -10.83 33.98
CA GLY A 245 -10.57 -10.52 35.40
C GLY A 245 -11.65 -11.25 36.23
N LYS A 246 -12.39 -12.24 35.69
CA LYS A 246 -13.23 -13.21 36.46
C LYS A 246 -14.41 -12.65 37.32
N PRO A 247 -15.26 -13.48 37.98
CA PRO A 247 -15.32 -14.96 38.07
C PRO A 247 -16.00 -15.68 36.90
#